data_AF-A0A1G1QDX6-F1
#
_entry.id   AF-A0A1G1QDX6-F1
#
_cell.length_a   1.000
_cell.length_b   1.000
_cell.length_c   1.000
_cell.angle_alpha   90.00
_cell.angle_beta   90.00
_cell.angle_gamma   90.00
#
_symmetry.space_group_name_H-M   'P 1'
#
loop_
_entity.id
_entity.type
_entity.pdbx_description
1 polymer ?
#
loop_
_entity_poly.entity_id
_entity_poly.type
_entity_poly.pdbx_seq_one_letter_code
_entity_poly.pdbx_strand_id
1 'polypeptide(L)'
;MLKMQDVPVPAGFVFVPEESYAFQSTNFRAGLLRYKGKGGGDQVIVFFKEQMPMYGWNLVNIVEYERRLLSFEKDQETCIITVEGKDNRSVITVSIAPKSQATPRKTDKPIK
;
A
#
# COMPACT_ATOMS: atom_id res chain seq x y z
N MET A 1 -13.71 10.67 -8.57
CA MET A 1 -12.73 9.58 -8.33
C MET A 1 -12.49 9.51 -6.84
N LEU A 2 -12.75 8.38 -6.19
CA LEU A 2 -12.42 8.19 -4.78
C LEU A 2 -10.93 8.51 -4.58
N LYS A 3 -10.63 9.50 -3.76
CA LYS A 3 -9.26 9.96 -3.58
C LYS A 3 -8.70 9.35 -2.30
N MET A 4 -7.71 8.47 -2.43
CA MET A 4 -6.79 8.11 -1.35
C MET A 4 -5.81 9.27 -1.13
N GLN A 5 -6.32 10.43 -0.65
CA GLN A 5 -5.58 11.70 -0.60
C GLN A 5 -4.38 11.67 0.36
N ASP A 6 -4.39 10.73 1.29
CA ASP A 6 -3.35 10.51 2.29
C ASP A 6 -2.35 9.43 1.87
N VAL A 7 -2.40 8.95 0.62
CA VAL A 7 -1.30 8.19 0.01
C VAL A 7 -0.66 9.05 -1.06
N PRO A 8 0.55 9.58 -0.81
CA PRO A 8 1.26 10.43 -1.76
C PRO A 8 1.72 9.62 -2.97
N VAL A 9 1.84 10.28 -4.13
CA VAL A 9 2.29 9.67 -5.39
C VAL A 9 3.61 10.33 -5.79
N PRO A 10 4.68 9.56 -6.10
CA PRO A 10 5.94 10.15 -6.52
C PRO A 10 5.78 10.96 -7.82
N ALA A 11 6.56 12.02 -7.95
CA ALA A 11 6.58 12.83 -9.17
C ALA A 11 6.94 11.97 -10.39
N GLY A 12 6.27 12.21 -11.52
CA GLY A 12 6.51 11.46 -12.76
C GLY A 12 5.77 10.13 -12.88
N PHE A 13 4.89 9.78 -11.92
CA PHE A 13 3.97 8.65 -12.00
C PHE A 13 2.56 9.10 -12.38
N VAL A 14 1.95 8.35 -13.29
CA VAL A 14 0.60 8.62 -13.82
C VAL A 14 -0.33 7.47 -13.42
N PHE A 15 -1.52 7.83 -12.95
CA PHE A 15 -2.58 6.88 -12.59
C PHE A 15 -3.07 6.10 -13.81
N VAL A 16 -3.35 4.81 -13.62
CA VAL A 16 -3.85 3.90 -14.66
C VAL A 16 -5.27 3.46 -14.28
N PRO A 17 -6.33 4.18 -14.75
CA PRO A 17 -7.71 3.92 -14.35
C PRO A 17 -8.18 2.50 -14.64
N GLU A 18 -7.75 1.93 -15.76
CA GLU A 18 -8.20 0.62 -16.24
C GLU A 18 -7.63 -0.54 -15.40
N GLU A 19 -6.54 -0.29 -14.67
CA GLU A 19 -5.90 -1.25 -13.77
C GLU A 19 -6.16 -0.91 -12.29
N SER A 20 -7.14 -0.04 -12.02
CA SER A 20 -7.41 0.48 -10.69
C SER A 20 -8.87 0.36 -10.30
N TYR A 21 -9.12 0.13 -9.02
CA TYR A 21 -10.45 0.22 -8.44
C TYR A 21 -10.38 0.79 -7.02
N ALA A 22 -11.43 1.46 -6.60
CA ALA A 22 -11.58 1.94 -5.23
C ALA A 22 -13.05 1.91 -4.83
N PHE A 23 -13.28 1.56 -3.58
CA PHE A 23 -14.57 1.52 -2.93
C PHE A 23 -14.47 2.21 -1.56
N GLN A 24 -15.53 2.92 -1.17
CA GLN A 24 -15.64 3.56 0.13
C GLN A 24 -17.07 3.41 0.60
N SER A 25 -17.20 2.92 1.83
CA SER A 25 -18.41 2.93 2.62
C SER A 25 -18.30 4.00 3.71
N THR A 26 -19.33 4.11 4.55
CA THR A 26 -19.31 4.98 5.73
C THR A 26 -18.16 4.67 6.69
N ASN A 27 -17.77 3.40 6.80
CA ASN A 27 -16.89 2.93 7.87
C ASN A 27 -15.51 2.49 7.41
N PHE A 28 -15.33 2.26 6.11
CA PHE A 28 -14.05 1.84 5.56
C PHE A 28 -13.93 2.16 4.08
N ARG A 29 -12.68 2.25 3.63
CA ARG A 29 -12.32 2.25 2.21
C ARG A 29 -11.43 1.05 1.89
N ALA A 30 -11.50 0.63 0.64
CA ALA A 30 -10.61 -0.36 0.09
C ALA A 30 -10.32 0.00 -1.36
N GLY A 31 -9.14 -0.36 -1.86
CA GLY A 31 -8.83 -0.12 -3.25
C GLY A 31 -7.45 -0.61 -3.64
N LEU A 32 -7.29 -0.76 -4.94
CA LEU A 32 -6.04 -1.04 -5.60
C LEU A 32 -5.86 0.06 -6.64
N LEU A 33 -4.87 0.92 -6.44
CA LEU A 33 -4.53 2.00 -7.37
C LEU A 33 -3.20 1.69 -8.02
N ARG A 34 -3.17 1.73 -9.35
CA ARG A 34 -1.97 1.49 -10.14
C ARG A 34 -1.44 2.77 -10.77
N TYR A 35 -0.13 2.94 -10.70
CA TYR A 35 0.59 4.06 -11.30
C TYR A 35 1.78 3.56 -12.11
N LYS A 36 2.05 4.20 -13.24
CA LYS A 36 3.22 3.92 -14.10
C LYS A 36 4.03 5.19 -14.29
N GLY A 37 5.35 5.11 -14.17
CA GLY A 37 6.18 6.30 -14.18
C GLY A 37 7.66 6.08 -14.45
N LYS A 38 8.38 7.20 -14.43
CA LYS A 38 9.84 7.22 -14.40
C LYS A 38 10.30 7.32 -12.95
N GLY A 39 11.27 6.49 -12.57
CA GLY A 39 11.75 6.35 -11.21
C GLY A 39 12.17 4.91 -10.96
N GLY A 40 13.44 4.73 -10.62
CA GLY A 40 13.94 3.43 -10.22
C GLY A 40 13.35 2.99 -8.90
N GLY A 41 13.33 1.67 -8.67
CA GLY A 41 12.75 1.08 -7.45
C GLY A 41 13.25 1.78 -6.18
N ASP A 42 14.55 2.07 -6.08
CA ASP A 42 15.16 2.60 -4.85
C ASP A 42 14.63 3.97 -4.49
N GLN A 43 14.49 4.84 -5.50
CA GLN A 43 13.94 6.18 -5.32
C GLN A 43 12.48 6.14 -4.88
N VAL A 44 11.69 5.21 -5.43
CA VAL A 44 10.29 5.03 -5.04
C VAL A 44 10.17 4.52 -3.60
N ILE A 45 11.03 3.58 -3.19
CA ILE A 45 11.08 3.10 -1.80
C ILE A 45 11.38 4.24 -0.84
N VAL A 46 12.43 5.03 -1.12
CA VAL A 46 12.82 6.19 -0.30
C VAL A 46 11.68 7.19 -0.18
N PHE A 47 11.04 7.52 -1.31
CA PHE A 47 9.87 8.42 -1.33
C PHE A 47 8.79 7.95 -0.35
N PHE A 48 8.36 6.70 -0.40
CA PHE A 48 7.29 6.23 0.49
C PHE A 48 7.72 6.17 1.95
N LYS A 49 8.98 5.83 2.25
CA LYS A 49 9.51 5.86 3.63
C LYS A 49 9.48 7.25 4.24
N GLU A 50 9.73 8.29 3.44
CA GLU A 50 9.76 9.68 3.92
C GLU A 50 8.36 10.31 3.94
N GLN A 51 7.55 10.05 2.92
CA GLN A 51 6.28 10.75 2.73
C GLN A 51 5.13 10.13 3.53
N MET A 52 5.04 8.80 3.60
CA MET A 52 3.92 8.13 4.29
C MET A 52 3.79 8.53 5.77
N PRO A 53 4.87 8.64 6.57
CA PRO A 53 4.78 9.09 7.96
C PRO A 53 4.20 10.51 8.12
N MET A 54 4.43 11.40 7.16
CA MET A 54 3.85 12.77 7.21
C MET A 54 2.33 12.78 7.06
N TYR A 55 1.74 11.69 6.54
CA TYR A 55 0.29 11.48 6.45
C TYR A 55 -0.26 10.56 7.55
N GLY A 56 0.56 10.22 8.55
CA GLY A 56 0.17 9.40 9.71
C GLY A 56 0.24 7.89 9.49
N TRP A 57 0.88 7.44 8.41
CA TRP A 57 1.10 6.02 8.15
C TRP A 57 2.39 5.55 8.80
N ASN A 58 2.30 4.48 9.60
CA ASN A 58 3.45 3.88 10.27
C ASN A 58 3.99 2.74 9.42
N LEU A 59 5.29 2.75 9.16
CA LEU A 59 5.94 1.65 8.44
C LEU A 59 5.98 0.40 9.33
N VAL A 60 5.43 -0.71 8.84
CA VAL A 60 5.40 -2.01 9.53
C VAL A 60 6.58 -2.87 9.09
N ASN A 61 6.75 -3.04 7.79
CA ASN A 61 7.82 -3.85 7.24
C ASN A 61 8.17 -3.47 5.80
N ILE A 62 9.36 -3.86 5.38
CA ILE A 62 9.84 -3.77 4.00
C ILE A 62 10.35 -5.16 3.58
N VAL A 63 9.99 -5.59 2.37
CA VAL A 63 10.55 -6.77 1.70
C VAL A 63 11.18 -6.32 0.39
N GLU A 64 12.46 -6.61 0.19
CA GLU A 64 13.20 -6.21 -1.00
C GLU A 64 13.75 -7.47 -1.71
N TYR A 65 12.90 -8.15 -2.49
CA TYR A 65 13.31 -9.33 -3.27
C TYR A 65 12.48 -9.49 -4.53
N GLU A 66 13.09 -9.34 -5.72
CA GLU A 66 12.48 -9.29 -7.08
C GLU A 66 11.43 -8.18 -7.27
N ARG A 67 10.48 -8.08 -6.34
CA ARG A 67 9.54 -7.00 -6.12
C ARG A 67 9.82 -6.40 -4.75
N ARG A 68 9.52 -5.12 -4.60
CA ARG A 68 9.72 -4.42 -3.35
C ARG A 68 8.37 -4.07 -2.75
N LEU A 69 8.19 -4.42 -1.49
CA LEU A 69 6.92 -4.28 -0.79
C LEU A 69 7.14 -3.52 0.50
N LEU A 70 6.36 -2.46 0.72
CA LEU A 70 6.29 -1.76 1.99
C LEU A 70 4.88 -1.91 2.53
N SER A 71 4.75 -2.38 3.77
CA SER A 71 3.46 -2.37 4.46
C SER A 71 3.46 -1.23 5.46
N PHE A 72 2.37 -0.48 5.44
CA PHE A 72 2.09 0.60 6.35
C PHE A 72 0.78 0.38 7.07
N GLU A 73 0.64 1.00 8.23
CA GLU A 73 -0.59 0.96 8.99
C GLU A 73 -0.97 2.32 9.57
N LYS A 74 -2.27 2.60 9.57
CA LYS A 74 -2.88 3.82 10.11
C LYS A 74 -4.26 3.48 10.63
N ASP A 75 -4.54 3.78 11.89
CA ASP A 75 -5.80 3.44 12.55
C ASP A 75 -6.22 1.97 12.35
N GLN A 76 -7.34 1.73 11.68
CA GLN A 76 -7.87 0.40 11.32
C GLN A 76 -7.61 0.02 9.86
N GLU A 77 -6.64 0.67 9.21
CA GLU A 77 -6.28 0.42 7.81
C GLU A 77 -4.85 -0.10 7.67
N THR A 78 -4.66 -0.95 6.66
CA THR A 78 -3.35 -1.34 6.14
C THR A 78 -3.20 -0.81 4.73
N CYS A 79 -2.00 -0.35 4.39
CA CYS A 79 -1.62 0.10 3.07
C CYS A 79 -0.36 -0.64 2.62
N ILE A 80 -0.47 -1.42 1.55
CA ILE A 80 0.64 -2.14 0.96
C ILE A 80 1.04 -1.43 -0.33
N ILE A 81 2.29 -1.01 -0.39
CA ILE A 81 2.91 -0.44 -1.59
C ILE A 81 3.77 -1.51 -2.22
N THR A 82 3.43 -1.93 -3.44
CA THR A 82 4.26 -2.82 -4.25
C THR A 82 4.90 -2.03 -5.37
N VAL A 83 6.21 -2.14 -5.49
CA VAL A 83 7.01 -1.52 -6.55
C VAL A 83 7.62 -2.62 -7.41
N GLU A 84 7.24 -2.62 -8.69
CA GLU A 84 7.76 -3.51 -9.72
C GLU A 84 8.51 -2.68 -10.76
N GLY A 85 9.80 -2.91 -10.96
CA GLY A 85 10.55 -2.14 -11.96
C GLY A 85 11.97 -2.59 -12.13
N LYS A 86 12.49 -2.37 -13.34
CA LYS A 86 13.91 -2.50 -13.68
C LYS A 86 14.38 -1.14 -14.20
N ASP A 87 15.61 -0.78 -13.86
CA ASP A 87 16.24 0.47 -14.28
C ASP A 87 15.46 1.72 -13.83
N ASN A 88 15.15 2.63 -14.76
CA ASN A 88 14.58 3.95 -14.49
C ASN A 88 13.05 4.01 -14.67
N ARG A 89 12.37 2.87 -14.72
CA ARG A 89 10.91 2.79 -14.82
C ARG A 89 10.37 1.79 -13.82
N SER A 90 9.24 2.14 -13.23
CA SER A 90 8.54 1.23 -12.33
C SER A 90 7.03 1.40 -12.42
N VAL A 91 6.36 0.39 -11.91
CA VAL A 91 4.94 0.32 -11.69
C VAL A 91 4.73 0.26 -10.19
N ILE A 92 3.86 1.13 -9.69
CA ILE A 92 3.47 1.19 -8.29
C ILE A 92 2.05 0.67 -8.20
N THR A 93 1.84 -0.28 -7.31
CA THR A 93 0.51 -0.69 -6.87
C THR A 93 0.34 -0.28 -5.42
N VAL A 94 -0.68 0.55 -5.15
CA VAL A 94 -1.12 0.94 -3.81
C VAL A 94 -2.35 0.11 -3.48
N SER A 95 -2.29 -0.71 -2.45
CA SER A 95 -3.41 -1.51 -1.96
C SER A 95 -3.79 -1.07 -0.55
N ILE A 96 -5.00 -0.52 -0.37
CA ILE A 96 -5.54 -0.20 0.95
C ILE A 96 -6.68 -1.14 1.28
N ALA A 97 -6.70 -1.64 2.51
CA ALA A 97 -7.78 -2.43 3.05
C ALA A 97 -7.94 -2.19 4.56
N PRO A 98 -9.10 -2.51 5.15
CA PRO A 98 -9.22 -2.62 6.59
C PRO A 98 -8.21 -3.63 7.14
N LYS A 99 -7.64 -3.35 8.31
CA LYS A 99 -6.89 -4.35 9.06
C LYS A 99 -7.80 -5.54 9.33
N SER A 100 -7.31 -6.74 9.05
CA SER A 100 -7.98 -7.94 9.53
C SER A 100 -7.93 -7.86 11.06
N GLN A 101 -9.09 -7.68 11.70
CA GLN A 101 -9.20 -8.01 13.11
C GLN A 101 -8.89 -9.50 13.18
N ALA A 102 -7.78 -9.87 13.82
CA ALA A 102 -7.58 -11.25 14.21
C ALA A 102 -8.80 -11.63 15.06
N THR A 103 -9.73 -12.40 14.49
CA THR A 103 -10.63 -13.18 15.31
C THR A 103 -9.73 -13.97 16.24
N PRO A 104 -9.91 -13.88 17.57
CA PRO A 104 -9.13 -14.71 18.47
C PRO A 104 -9.28 -16.14 17.97
N ARG A 105 -8.17 -16.78 17.59
CA ARG A 105 -8.18 -18.23 17.35
C ARG A 105 -8.78 -18.80 18.62
N LYS A 106 -10.00 -19.37 18.55
CA LYS A 106 -10.51 -20.18 19.65
C LYS A 106 -9.41 -21.20 19.91
N THR A 107 -8.74 -21.07 21.04
CA THR A 107 -7.82 -22.09 21.54
C THR A 107 -8.59 -23.40 21.50
N ASP A 108 -8.16 -24.32 20.63
CA ASP A 108 -8.66 -25.68 20.64
C ASP A 108 -8.55 -26.19 22.07
N LYS A 109 -9.70 -26.43 22.71
CA LYS A 109 -9.71 -27.10 24.01
C LYS A 109 -9.09 -28.47 23.78
N PRO A 110 -8.12 -28.90 24.59
CA PRO A 110 -7.60 -30.25 24.47
C PRO A 110 -8.76 -31.24 24.64
N ILE A 111 -8.89 -32.14 23.67
CA ILE A 111 -9.84 -33.25 23.70
C ILE A 111 -9.47 -34.08 24.94
N LYS A 112 -10.41 -34.20 25.88
CA LYS A 112 -10.29 -35.04 27.06
C LYS A 112 -10.41 -36.52 26.70
#